data_AF-A0AAP2GCD7-F1
#
_entry.id   AF-A0AAP2GCD7-F1
#
_cell.length_a   1.000
_cell.length_b   1.000
_cell.length_c   1.000
_cell.angle_alpha   90.00
_cell.angle_beta   90.00
_cell.angle_gamma   90.00
#
_symmetry.space_group_name_H-M   'P 1'
#
loop_
_entity.id
_entity.type
_entity.pdbx_description
1 polymer ?
#
loop_
_entity_poly.entity_id
_entity_poly.type
_entity_poly.pdbx_seq_one_letter_code
_entity_poly.pdbx_strand_id
1 'polypeptide(L)' 'MLAKIGNELEYKLAMKTIDSFLNKATTAGGFHHLTTEEKTMLGDLSKLAETYEDNSLKLMPVNPGSSEGQVV' A
#
# COMPACT_ATOMS: atom_id res chain seq x y z
N MET A 1 3.35 -2.31 15.73
CA MET A 1 3.11 -2.39 14.27
C MET A 1 4.35 -2.95 13.58
N LEU A 2 4.17 -3.62 12.45
CA LEU A 2 5.28 -4.13 11.63
C LEU A 2 6.13 -2.93 11.16
N ALA A 3 7.44 -2.95 11.38
CA ALA A 3 8.32 -1.85 10.99
C ALA A 3 8.77 -1.91 9.52
N LYS A 4 8.75 -3.12 8.93
CA LYS A 4 9.13 -3.38 7.53
C LYS A 4 8.54 -4.71 7.06
N ILE A 5 8.37 -4.86 5.75
CA ILE A 5 8.13 -6.15 5.08
C ILE A 5 9.49 -6.68 4.62
N GLY A 6 9.90 -7.82 5.13
CA GLY A 6 11.22 -8.41 4.87
C GLY A 6 11.22 -9.58 3.89
N ASN A 7 10.05 -10.13 3.57
CA ASN A 7 9.92 -11.29 2.70
C ASN A 7 8.57 -11.33 1.97
N GLU A 8 8.47 -12.23 1.00
CA GLU A 8 7.28 -12.38 0.15
C GLU A 8 6.03 -12.82 0.94
N LEU A 9 6.19 -13.60 2.00
CA LEU A 9 5.05 -14.05 2.83
C LEU A 9 4.43 -12.85 3.57
N GLU A 10 5.25 -12.03 4.21
CA GLU A 10 4.82 -10.80 4.87
C GLU A 10 4.17 -9.83 3.87
N TYR A 11 4.74 -9.71 2.67
CA TYR A 11 4.17 -8.89 1.59
C TYR A 11 2.77 -9.38 1.19
N LYS A 12 2.60 -10.69 0.94
CA LYS A 12 1.30 -11.28 0.59
C LYS A 12 0.25 -11.09 1.69
N LEU A 13 0.65 -11.19 2.96
CA LEU A 13 -0.26 -10.94 4.09
C LEU A 13 -0.67 -9.46 4.19
N ALA A 14 0.28 -8.54 3.96
CA ALA A 14 0.00 -7.11 3.90
C ALA A 14 -0.98 -6.80 2.75
N MET A 15 -0.70 -7.30 1.54
CA MET A 15 -1.56 -7.11 0.37
C MET A 15 -2.98 -7.66 0.58
N LYS A 16 -3.12 -8.86 1.16
CA LYS A 16 -4.44 -9.41 1.50
C LYS A 16 -5.24 -8.51 2.44
N THR A 17 -4.56 -7.86 3.38
CA THR A 17 -5.19 -6.94 4.34
C THR A 17 -5.58 -5.63 3.66
N ILE A 18 -4.69 -5.07 2.83
CA ILE A 18 -4.95 -3.91 1.98
C ILE A 18 -6.19 -4.17 1.10
N ASP A 19 -6.21 -5.28 0.38
CA ASP A 19 -7.33 -5.68 -0.48
C ASP A 19 -8.64 -5.79 0.30
N SER A 20 -8.62 -6.31 1.53
CA SER A 20 -9.80 -6.37 2.38
C SER A 20 -10.35 -4.98 2.72
N PHE A 21 -9.48 -4.01 3.04
CA PHE A 21 -9.90 -2.64 3.32
C PHE A 21 -10.37 -1.90 2.08
N LEU A 22 -9.68 -2.08 0.95
CA LEU A 22 -10.09 -1.50 -0.33
C LEU A 22 -11.45 -2.06 -0.77
N ASN A 23 -11.65 -3.37 -0.68
CA ASN A 23 -12.91 -3.99 -1.02
C ASN A 23 -14.05 -3.51 -0.11
N LYS A 24 -13.80 -3.36 1.19
CA LYS A 24 -14.76 -2.78 2.13
C LYS A 24 -15.11 -1.34 1.75
N ALA A 25 -14.11 -0.51 1.48
CA ALA A 25 -14.32 0.88 1.07
C ALA A 25 -15.10 0.96 -0.26
N THR A 26 -14.74 0.18 -1.27
CA THR A 26 -15.43 0.17 -2.57
C THR A 26 -16.86 -0.33 -2.44
N THR A 27 -17.09 -1.44 -1.72
CA THR A 27 -18.43 -2.02 -1.56
C THR A 27 -19.35 -1.13 -0.72
N ALA A 28 -18.80 -0.46 0.30
CA ALA A 28 -19.57 0.42 1.17
C ALA A 28 -19.77 1.83 0.58
N GLY A 29 -19.13 2.20 -0.53
CA GLY A 29 -19.30 3.51 -1.17
C GLY A 29 -18.29 4.58 -0.73
N GLY A 30 -17.17 4.18 -0.13
CA GLY A 30 -15.98 5.02 0.05
C GLY A 30 -15.22 4.75 1.34
N PHE A 31 -14.05 5.39 1.47
CA PHE A 31 -13.18 5.24 2.66
C PHE A 31 -13.80 5.75 3.95
N HIS A 32 -14.85 6.58 3.91
CA HIS A 32 -15.53 7.06 5.11
C HIS A 32 -16.20 5.92 5.92
N HIS A 33 -16.42 4.75 5.30
CA HIS A 33 -16.88 3.53 5.95
C HIS A 33 -15.79 2.70 6.64
N LEU A 34 -14.52 3.09 6.49
CA LEU A 34 -13.44 2.53 7.28
C LEU A 34 -13.34 3.28 8.62
N THR A 35 -13.07 2.53 9.70
CA THR A 35 -12.73 3.13 10.99
C THR A 35 -11.42 3.90 10.89
N THR A 36 -11.15 4.78 11.86
CA THR A 36 -9.86 5.49 11.92
C THR A 36 -8.69 4.52 11.98
N GLU A 37 -8.82 3.43 12.73
CA GLU A 37 -7.79 2.39 12.85
C GLU A 37 -7.56 1.66 11.52
N GLU A 38 -8.62 1.30 10.80
CA GLU A 38 -8.53 0.68 9.47
C GLU A 38 -7.88 1.60 8.46
N LYS A 39 -8.19 2.91 8.48
CA LYS A 39 -7.55 3.91 7.60
C LYS A 39 -6.06 4.04 7.89
N THR A 40 -5.68 4.11 9.17
CA THR A 40 -4.28 4.18 9.58
C THR A 40 -3.54 2.92 9.15
N MET A 41 -4.11 1.75 9.42
CA MET A 41 -3.51 0.47 9.04
C MET A 41 -3.39 0.32 7.52
N LEU A 42 -4.41 0.72 6.75
CA LEU A 42 -4.34 0.75 5.29
C LEU A 42 -3.18 1.63 4.81
N GLY A 43 -3.08 2.86 5.34
CA GLY A 43 -2.01 3.78 4.97
C GLY A 43 -0.61 3.25 5.31
N ASP A 44 -0.44 2.66 6.49
CA ASP A 44 0.85 2.12 6.93
C ASP A 44 1.24 0.88 6.11
N LEU A 45 0.31 -0.05 5.89
CA LEU A 45 0.58 -1.24 5.08
C LEU A 45 0.88 -0.89 3.62
N SER A 46 0.18 0.07 3.03
CA SER A 46 0.45 0.52 1.65
C SER A 46 1.87 1.07 1.50
N LYS A 47 2.34 1.90 2.44
CA LYS A 47 3.73 2.42 2.42
C LYS A 47 4.77 1.33 2.57
N LEU A 48 4.50 0.35 3.44
CA LEU A 48 5.39 -0.80 3.64
C LEU A 48 5.46 -1.68 2.39
N ALA A 49 4.33 -1.90 1.72
CA ALA A 49 4.23 -2.64 0.47
C ALA A 49 5.00 -1.93 -0.65
N GLU A 50 4.77 -0.64 -0.85
CA GLU A 50 5.51 0.20 -1.81
C GLU A 50 7.04 0.12 -1.57
N THR A 51 7.47 0.29 -0.32
CA THR A 51 8.90 0.20 0.04
C THR A 51 9.49 -1.18 -0.30
N TYR A 52 8.72 -2.25 -0.13
CA TYR A 52 9.15 -3.60 -0.48
C TYR A 52 9.20 -3.82 -1.99
N GLU A 53 8.20 -3.32 -2.72
CA GLU A 53 8.12 -3.36 -4.18
C GLU A 53 9.30 -2.62 -4.82
N ASP A 54 9.66 -1.45 -4.31
CA ASP A 54 10.82 -0.67 -4.77
C ASP A 54 12.14 -1.40 -4.50
N ASN A 55 12.38 -1.77 -3.25
CA ASN A 55 13.70 -2.21 -2.81
C ASN A 55 13.99 -3.68 -3.11
N SER A 56 12.96 -4.53 -3.07
CA SER A 56 13.12 -5.99 -3.19
C SER A 56 12.67 -6.52 -4.54
N LEU A 57 11.48 -6.11 -5.01
CA LEU A 57 10.91 -6.63 -6.25
C LEU A 57 11.29 -5.79 -7.48
N LYS A 58 11.72 -4.54 -7.28
CA LYS A 58 12.06 -3.56 -8.33
C LYS A 58 10.92 -3.38 -9.34
N LEU A 59 9.68 -3.34 -8.84
CA LEU A 59 8.48 -3.36 -9.68
C LEU A 59 8.00 -1.98 -10.12
N MET A 60 8.34 -0.91 -9.40
CA MET A 60 7.86 0.43 -9.75
C MET A 60 8.62 0.95 -10.99
N PRO A 61 7.91 1.20 -12.11
CA PRO A 61 8.54 1.63 -13.36
C PRO A 61 8.95 3.11 -13.33
N VAL A 62 8.44 3.89 -12.39
CA VAL A 62 8.69 5.33 -12.24
C VAL A 62 9.58 5.56 -11.04
N ASN A 63 10.78 6.10 -11.27
CA ASN A 63 11.66 6.55 -10.21
C ASN A 63 11.07 7.86 -9.65
N PRO A 64 10.69 7.95 -8.36
CA PRO A 64 10.14 9.19 -7.81
C PRO A 64 11.14 10.36 -7.80
N GLY A 65 12.42 10.11 -8.14
CA GLY A 65 13.44 11.13 -8.40
C GLY A 65 13.69 11.48 -9.88
N SER A 66 13.12 10.73 -10.84
CA SER A 66 13.15 11.12 -12.25
C SER A 66 11.96 12.05 -12.52
N SER A 67 12.27 13.33 -12.69
CA SER A 67 11.36 14.40 -13.08
C SER A 67 10.76 14.22 -14.49
N GLU A 68 10.07 13.11 -14.73
CA GLU A 68 9.36 12.82 -15.99
C GLU A 68 7.83 12.78 -15.82
N GLY A 69 7.32 13.22 -14.66
CA GLY A 69 5.89 13.29 -14.36
C GLY A 69 5.28 14.70 -14.28
N GLN A 70 6.01 15.77 -14.61
CA GLN A 70 5.39 17.09 -14.78
C GLN A 70 4.70 17.15 -16.13
N VAL A 71 3.44 16.75 -16.17
CA VAL A 71 2.53 17.10 -17.26
C VAL A 71 2.13 18.56 -17.06
N VAL A 72 2.51 19.39 -18.03
CA VAL A 72 2.14 20.80 -18.23
C VAL A 72 0.64 21.07 -18.14
#